data_AF-A0A7V6B7Q3-F1
#
_entry.id   AF-A0A7V6B7Q3-F1
#
_cell.length_a   1.000
_cell.length_b   1.000
_cell.length_c   1.000
_cell.angle_alpha   90.00
_cell.angle_beta   90.00
_cell.angle_gamma   90.00
#
_symmetry.space_group_name_H-M   'P 1'
#
loop_
_entity.id
_entity.type
_entity.pdbx_description
1 polymer ?
#
loop_
_entity_poly.entity_id
_entity_poly.type
_entity_poly.pdbx_seq_one_letter_code
_entity_poly.pdbx_strand_id
1 'polypeptide(L)'
;MMAILAKNITADDGLPSDGTKRHKLLLVFAFFCLLFSGFLLAYHMGGPTPVLTPDTINDEKFIRTCLDDACYFTGMGTSSELLTHGANFIHFKTFLRFIGVSEDTLHIFLEFVFALSVALTGVAGYRIAKSVGAGTSALMFAFLICTLAKDLSFHPAMTYNHRVIPFFGALFLLLAIKATKKKSLLLLVLSGVVLGIGTNIHMQFLAGFPAIFVFGLFVRGFGAGLLGVLVATLTSFITSFEA
;
A
#
# COMPACT_ATOMS: atom_id res chain seq x y z
N MET A 1 -12.90 -26.10 -50.60
CA MET A 1 -11.79 -26.28 -49.64
C MET A 1 -11.94 -25.20 -48.58
N MET A 2 -12.04 -25.58 -47.30
CA MET A 2 -12.34 -24.76 -46.11
C MET A 2 -13.82 -24.44 -45.81
N ALA A 3 -14.56 -25.48 -45.40
CA ALA A 3 -15.82 -25.35 -44.67
C ALA A 3 -16.00 -26.53 -43.70
N ILE A 4 -15.03 -26.78 -42.81
CA ILE A 4 -15.16 -27.73 -41.68
C ILE A 4 -14.29 -27.18 -40.53
N LEU A 5 -14.80 -27.26 -39.30
CA LEU A 5 -14.20 -26.85 -38.00
C LEU A 5 -14.59 -25.47 -37.44
N ALA A 6 -15.88 -25.14 -37.48
CA ALA A 6 -16.52 -24.42 -36.38
C ALA A 6 -17.15 -25.46 -35.43
N LYS A 7 -16.31 -26.19 -34.69
CA LYS A 7 -16.79 -27.02 -33.58
C LYS A 7 -16.93 -26.07 -32.39
N ASN A 8 -18.17 -25.74 -32.06
CA ASN A 8 -18.55 -25.10 -30.81
C ASN A 8 -17.91 -25.86 -29.64
N ILE A 9 -16.80 -25.32 -29.13
CA ILE A 9 -16.33 -25.61 -27.79
C ILE A 9 -17.08 -24.63 -26.89
N THR A 10 -18.35 -24.91 -26.66
CA THR A 10 -18.97 -24.53 -25.39
C THR A 10 -18.45 -25.53 -24.36
N ALA A 11 -17.18 -25.36 -23.97
CA ALA A 11 -16.67 -25.94 -22.74
C ALA A 11 -17.23 -25.12 -21.59
N ASP A 12 -18.54 -25.27 -21.38
CA ASP A 12 -19.10 -25.23 -20.05
C ASP A 12 -18.78 -26.60 -19.42
N ASP A 13 -17.48 -26.84 -19.22
CA ASP A 13 -17.01 -28.00 -18.48
C ASP A 13 -17.46 -27.77 -17.04
N GLY A 14 -18.60 -28.39 -16.71
CA GLY A 14 -19.19 -28.44 -15.39
C GLY A 14 -18.17 -28.93 -14.37
N LEU A 15 -17.42 -28.00 -13.80
CA LEU A 15 -16.75 -28.18 -12.53
C LEU A 15 -17.86 -28.52 -11.52
N PRO A 16 -17.81 -29.68 -10.84
CA PRO A 16 -18.82 -30.04 -9.86
C PRO A 16 -18.98 -28.88 -8.87
N SER A 17 -20.22 -28.44 -8.69
CA SER A 17 -20.60 -27.29 -7.84
C SER A 17 -19.99 -27.34 -6.43
N ASP A 18 -19.58 -28.51 -5.96
CA ASP A 18 -18.92 -28.71 -4.67
C ASP A 18 -17.43 -28.34 -4.67
N GLY A 19 -16.74 -28.54 -5.79
CA GLY A 19 -15.32 -28.21 -5.93
C GLY A 19 -15.07 -26.71 -5.84
N THR A 20 -15.95 -25.89 -6.40
CA THR A 20 -15.87 -24.43 -6.35
C THR A 20 -16.15 -23.86 -4.96
N LYS A 21 -17.06 -24.46 -4.19
CA LYS A 21 -17.30 -24.06 -2.79
C LYS A 21 -16.09 -24.35 -1.90
N ARG A 22 -15.53 -25.56 -2.00
CA ARG A 22 -14.33 -25.96 -1.25
C ARG A 22 -13.12 -25.07 -1.57
N HIS A 23 -12.90 -24.74 -2.86
CA HIS A 23 -11.84 -23.81 -3.25
C HIS A 23 -12.04 -22.39 -2.71
N LYS A 24 -13.26 -21.85 -2.78
CA LYS A 24 -13.57 -20.53 -2.20
C LYS A 24 -13.31 -20.51 -0.69
N LEU A 25 -13.73 -21.55 0.03
CA LEU A 25 -13.49 -21.67 1.47
C LEU A 25 -11.98 -21.69 1.78
N LEU A 26 -11.20 -22.47 1.04
CA LEU A 26 -9.74 -22.54 1.21
C LEU A 26 -9.06 -21.19 0.95
N LEU A 27 -9.50 -20.44 -0.06
CA LEU A 27 -8.95 -19.11 -0.34
C LEU A 27 -9.27 -18.10 0.78
N VAL A 28 -10.50 -18.14 1.30
CA VAL A 28 -10.90 -17.30 2.44
C VAL A 28 -10.08 -17.67 3.67
N PHE A 29 -9.95 -18.96 3.97
CA PHE A 29 -9.13 -19.44 5.07
C PHE A 29 -7.67 -19.01 4.93
N ALA A 30 -7.06 -19.20 3.75
CA ALA A 30 -5.69 -18.77 3.48
C ALA A 30 -5.51 -17.26 3.64
N PHE A 31 -6.48 -16.45 3.19
CA PHE A 31 -6.45 -15.00 3.39
C PHE A 31 -6.44 -14.63 4.88
N PHE A 32 -7.33 -15.23 5.69
CA PHE A 32 -7.35 -14.98 7.13
C PHE A 32 -6.09 -15.49 7.83
N CYS A 33 -5.52 -16.62 7.42
CA CYS A 33 -4.23 -17.08 7.94
C CYS A 33 -3.09 -16.11 7.63
N LEU A 34 -3.03 -15.56 6.41
CA LEU A 34 -2.02 -14.57 6.02
C LEU A 34 -2.21 -13.24 6.76
N LEU A 35 -3.46 -12.84 6.97
CA LEU A 35 -3.78 -11.64 7.73
C LEU A 35 -3.37 -11.84 9.20
N PHE A 36 -3.73 -12.96 9.82
CA PHE A 36 -3.36 -13.26 11.19
C PHE A 36 -1.85 -13.37 11.37
N SER A 37 -1.14 -14.05 10.46
CA SER A 37 0.32 -14.14 10.52
C SER A 37 1.01 -12.80 10.29
N GLY A 38 0.48 -11.97 9.39
CA GLY A 38 0.95 -10.60 9.18
C GLY A 38 0.76 -9.72 10.41
N PHE A 39 -0.36 -9.88 11.12
CA PHE A 39 -0.62 -9.18 12.38
C PHE A 39 0.35 -9.63 13.48
N LEU A 40 0.55 -10.94 13.67
CA LEU A 40 1.52 -11.46 14.63
C LEU A 40 2.94 -10.99 14.33
N LEU A 41 3.33 -10.96 13.05
CA LEU A 41 4.62 -10.43 12.63
C LEU A 41 4.74 -8.93 12.96
N ALA A 42 3.73 -8.14 12.63
CA ALA A 42 3.69 -6.72 12.96
C ALA A 42 3.82 -6.49 14.46
N TYR A 43 3.04 -7.21 15.27
CA TYR A 43 3.05 -7.14 16.72
C TYR A 43 4.40 -7.54 17.33
N HIS A 44 5.02 -8.61 16.82
CA HIS A 44 6.35 -9.04 17.27
C HIS A 44 7.43 -8.01 16.92
N MET A 45 7.28 -7.27 15.83
CA MET A 45 8.23 -6.22 15.43
C MET A 45 7.94 -4.87 16.10
N GLY A 46 6.67 -4.58 16.36
CA GLY A 46 6.15 -3.32 16.85
C GLY A 46 6.12 -3.22 18.38
N GLY A 47 5.97 -4.35 19.06
CA GLY A 47 5.66 -4.40 20.49
C GLY A 47 4.19 -4.09 20.79
N PRO A 48 3.77 -4.28 22.06
CA PRO A 48 2.38 -4.07 22.49
C PRO A 48 1.95 -2.60 22.52
N THR A 49 2.90 -1.67 22.51
CA THR A 49 2.66 -0.24 22.73
C THR A 49 3.49 0.60 21.76
N PRO A 50 3.07 1.84 21.46
CA PRO A 50 3.89 2.84 20.79
C PRO A 50 5.28 2.92 21.42
N VAL A 51 6.34 2.86 20.62
CA VAL A 51 7.69 3.13 21.11
C VAL A 51 7.93 4.64 21.05
N LEU A 52 8.36 5.22 22.16
CA LEU A 52 8.76 6.63 22.21
C LEU A 52 10.18 6.78 21.64
N THR A 53 10.27 7.60 20.61
CA THR A 53 11.47 7.97 19.88
C THR A 53 11.53 9.48 19.71
N PRO A 54 12.70 10.07 19.41
CA PRO A 54 12.79 11.48 19.07
C PRO A 54 11.77 11.90 17.99
N ASP A 55 11.57 11.08 16.96
CA ASP A 55 10.61 11.37 15.87
C ASP A 55 9.16 11.37 16.38
N THR A 56 8.75 10.33 17.11
CA THR A 56 7.38 10.26 17.66
C THR A 56 7.11 11.30 18.76
N ILE A 57 8.13 11.69 19.53
CA ILE A 57 8.04 12.79 20.51
C ILE A 57 7.84 14.12 19.79
N ASN A 58 8.59 14.35 18.70
CA ASN A 58 8.40 15.55 17.91
C ASN A 58 7.00 15.55 17.27
N ASP A 59 6.53 14.44 16.69
CA ASP A 59 5.18 14.30 16.13
C ASP A 59 4.13 14.71 17.17
N GLU A 60 4.23 14.17 18.39
CA GLU A 60 3.30 14.45 19.49
C GLU A 60 3.34 15.93 19.90
N LYS A 61 4.53 16.57 19.90
CA LYS A 61 4.66 18.00 20.17
C LYS A 61 3.87 18.82 19.15
N PHE A 62 3.98 18.49 17.87
CA PHE A 62 3.24 19.16 16.80
C PHE A 62 1.73 18.93 16.93
N ILE A 63 1.32 17.68 17.12
CA ILE A 63 -0.10 17.33 17.31
C ILE A 63 -0.71 18.15 18.46
N ARG A 64 -0.05 18.23 19.61
CA ARG A 64 -0.52 19.03 20.75
C ARG A 64 -0.64 20.51 20.42
N THR A 65 0.40 21.11 19.85
CA THR A 65 0.36 22.53 19.43
C THR A 65 -0.82 22.82 18.50
N CYS A 66 -1.12 21.92 17.57
CA CYS A 66 -2.21 22.10 16.62
C CYS A 66 -3.60 21.77 17.20
N LEU A 67 -3.69 21.04 18.32
CA LEU A 67 -4.93 20.84 19.07
C LEU A 67 -5.21 21.98 20.05
N ASP A 68 -4.17 22.56 20.64
CA ASP A 68 -4.27 23.59 21.68
C ASP A 68 -4.35 25.02 21.09
N ASP A 69 -3.71 25.25 19.93
CA ASP A 69 -3.64 26.55 19.24
C ASP A 69 -4.10 26.45 17.76
N ALA A 70 -3.70 27.41 16.92
CA ALA A 70 -3.94 27.38 15.48
C ALA A 70 -2.93 26.45 14.78
N CYS A 71 -3.46 25.58 13.92
CA CYS A 71 -2.65 24.61 13.19
C CYS A 71 -1.91 25.25 12.01
N TYR A 72 -0.72 25.79 12.27
CA TYR A 72 0.21 26.24 11.24
C TYR A 72 1.38 25.26 11.20
N PHE A 73 1.27 24.19 10.42
CA PHE A 73 2.34 23.21 10.33
C PHE A 73 3.31 23.55 9.19
N THR A 74 4.40 24.23 9.53
CA THR A 74 5.65 24.05 8.80
C THR A 74 6.14 22.62 9.05
N GLY A 75 5.82 21.71 8.11
CA GLY A 75 6.11 20.28 8.22
C GLY A 75 7.52 19.95 8.77
N MET A 76 7.63 18.87 9.53
CA MET A 76 8.89 18.48 10.16
C MET A 76 9.97 18.04 9.17
N GLY A 77 10.97 18.90 8.98
CA GLY A 77 12.35 18.52 9.25
C GLY A 77 12.98 17.37 8.45
N THR A 78 12.85 17.39 7.11
CA THR A 78 14.00 17.10 6.22
C THR A 78 14.09 18.06 5.03
N SER A 79 13.32 19.14 5.05
CA SER A 79 13.04 19.88 3.84
C SER A 79 13.42 21.35 3.93
N SER A 80 14.03 21.84 2.86
CA SER A 80 14.27 23.26 2.62
C SER A 80 13.00 24.10 2.78
N GLU A 81 13.18 25.40 3.02
CA GLU A 81 12.18 26.44 3.33
C GLU A 81 10.91 26.51 2.43
N LEU A 82 10.76 25.66 1.42
CA LEU A 82 9.69 25.70 0.43
C LEU A 82 9.00 24.35 0.13
N LEU A 83 9.43 23.22 0.71
CA LEU A 83 8.85 21.89 0.39
C LEU A 83 8.58 21.05 1.64
N THR A 84 7.45 21.24 2.31
CA THR A 84 7.06 20.41 3.47
C THR A 84 6.70 18.98 3.03
N HIS A 85 7.38 17.97 3.57
CA HIS A 85 7.15 16.55 3.25
C HIS A 85 6.95 15.75 4.52
N GLY A 86 6.03 14.77 4.49
CA GLY A 86 5.62 14.03 5.70
C GLY A 86 4.62 14.78 6.60
N ALA A 87 4.34 16.07 6.32
CA ALA A 87 3.34 16.85 7.04
C ALA A 87 1.99 16.13 7.05
N ASN A 88 1.58 15.53 5.93
CA ASN A 88 0.27 14.89 5.81
C ASN A 88 0.06 13.70 6.74
N PHE A 89 1.12 12.96 7.06
CA PHE A 89 1.01 11.91 8.04
C PHE A 89 0.77 12.48 9.44
N ILE A 90 1.42 13.61 9.76
CA ILE A 90 1.16 14.35 11.00
C ILE A 90 -0.25 14.92 11.00
N HIS A 91 -0.72 15.58 9.92
CA HIS A 91 -2.10 16.06 9.80
C HIS A 91 -3.12 14.93 9.98
N PHE A 92 -2.86 13.76 9.40
CA PHE A 92 -3.69 12.57 9.59
C PHE A 92 -3.71 12.14 11.06
N LYS A 93 -2.56 12.07 11.72
CA LYS A 93 -2.48 11.77 13.17
C LYS A 93 -3.21 12.82 13.99
N THR A 94 -3.06 14.11 13.69
CA THR A 94 -3.73 15.20 14.41
C THR A 94 -5.23 15.12 14.25
N PHE A 95 -5.73 14.87 13.04
CA PHE A 95 -7.16 14.63 12.81
C PHE A 95 -7.68 13.43 13.61
N LEU A 96 -6.94 12.33 13.62
CA LEU A 96 -7.31 11.16 14.42
C LEU A 96 -7.36 11.49 15.91
N ARG A 97 -6.37 12.23 16.44
CA ARG A 97 -6.40 12.69 17.83
C ARG A 97 -7.57 13.63 18.11
N PHE A 98 -7.88 14.54 17.19
CA PHE A 98 -9.01 15.47 17.30
C PHE A 98 -10.35 14.74 17.45
N ILE A 99 -10.55 13.64 16.72
CA ILE A 99 -11.76 12.81 16.84
C ILE A 99 -11.68 11.77 17.99
N GLY A 100 -10.65 11.85 18.85
CA GLY A 100 -10.52 11.04 20.06
C GLY A 100 -9.85 9.66 19.86
N VAL A 101 -9.20 9.41 18.72
CA VAL A 101 -8.42 8.18 18.53
C VAL A 101 -7.13 8.27 19.34
N SER A 102 -6.94 7.35 20.28
CA SER A 102 -5.69 7.25 21.06
C SER A 102 -4.50 6.76 20.22
N GLU A 103 -3.29 7.06 20.65
CA GLU A 103 -2.02 6.56 20.07
C GLU A 103 -1.95 5.02 20.04
N ASP A 104 -2.48 4.35 21.07
CA ASP A 104 -2.55 2.88 21.14
C ASP A 104 -3.48 2.29 20.09
N THR A 105 -4.66 2.90 19.92
CA THR A 105 -5.62 2.52 18.87
C THR A 105 -5.02 2.73 17.48
N LEU A 106 -4.29 3.84 17.26
CA LEU A 106 -3.57 4.07 16.01
C LEU A 106 -2.48 3.03 15.79
N HIS A 107 -1.70 2.67 16.82
CA HIS A 107 -0.67 1.64 16.74
C HIS A 107 -1.26 0.29 16.29
N ILE A 108 -2.33 -0.16 16.94
CA ILE A 108 -3.04 -1.41 16.58
C ILE A 108 -3.61 -1.33 15.16
N PHE A 109 -4.18 -0.18 14.78
CA PHE A 109 -4.66 0.03 13.41
C PHE A 109 -3.53 -0.11 12.39
N LEU A 110 -2.35 0.45 12.66
CA LEU A 110 -1.19 0.34 11.78
C LEU A 110 -0.66 -1.10 11.70
N GLU A 111 -0.71 -1.88 12.78
CA GLU A 111 -0.41 -3.32 12.75
C GLU A 111 -1.39 -4.09 11.86
N PHE A 112 -2.67 -3.73 11.90
CA PHE A 112 -3.68 -4.30 11.01
C PHE A 112 -3.46 -3.90 9.54
N VAL A 113 -3.08 -2.65 9.27
CA VAL A 113 -2.71 -2.21 7.91
C VAL A 113 -1.49 -2.97 7.40
N PHE A 114 -0.49 -3.20 8.26
CA PHE A 114 0.65 -4.03 7.93
C PHE A 114 0.23 -5.48 7.63
N ALA A 115 -0.65 -6.06 8.44
CA ALA A 115 -1.19 -7.41 8.21
C ALA A 115 -1.89 -7.53 6.84
N LEU A 116 -2.70 -6.52 6.47
CA LEU A 116 -3.31 -6.44 5.15
C LEU A 116 -2.26 -6.38 4.04
N SER A 117 -1.15 -5.68 4.25
CA SER A 117 -0.06 -5.61 3.26
C SER A 117 0.55 -6.98 2.96
N VAL A 118 0.69 -7.85 3.97
CA VAL A 118 1.21 -9.22 3.80
C VAL A 118 0.26 -10.01 2.90
N ALA A 119 -1.03 -9.99 3.21
CA ALA A 119 -2.04 -10.65 2.39
C ALA A 119 -2.06 -10.11 0.94
N LEU A 120 -2.03 -8.78 0.78
CA LEU A 120 -2.01 -8.15 -0.55
C LEU A 120 -0.75 -8.48 -1.33
N THR A 121 0.41 -8.57 -0.69
CA THR A 121 1.69 -8.93 -1.33
C THR A 121 1.64 -10.35 -1.88
N GLY A 122 1.14 -11.31 -1.09
CA GLY A 122 0.95 -12.68 -1.55
C GLY A 122 -0.02 -12.75 -2.73
N VAL A 123 -1.13 -12.01 -2.67
CA VAL A 123 -2.09 -11.91 -3.78
C VAL A 123 -1.47 -11.26 -5.01
N ALA A 124 -0.64 -10.22 -4.84
CA ALA A 124 0.06 -9.55 -5.93
C ALA A 124 1.01 -10.52 -6.63
N GLY A 125 1.89 -11.20 -5.89
CA GLY A 125 2.80 -12.21 -6.44
C GLY A 125 2.07 -13.30 -7.22
N TYR A 126 1.00 -13.86 -6.64
CA TYR A 126 0.16 -14.84 -7.33
C TYR A 126 -0.50 -14.26 -8.58
N ARG A 127 -1.02 -13.03 -8.53
CA ARG A 127 -1.70 -12.42 -9.67
C ARG A 127 -0.74 -12.10 -10.81
N ILE A 128 0.51 -11.75 -10.53
CA ILE A 128 1.56 -11.47 -11.53
C ILE A 128 1.88 -12.74 -12.31
N ALA A 129 2.37 -13.78 -11.62
CA ALA A 129 2.91 -14.97 -12.28
C ALA A 129 1.88 -16.10 -12.46
N LYS A 130 0.66 -15.95 -11.94
CA LYS A 130 -0.39 -17.00 -11.92
C LYS A 130 0.08 -18.30 -11.25
N SER A 131 1.01 -18.19 -10.33
CA SER A 131 1.66 -19.32 -9.66
C SER A 131 1.66 -19.12 -8.14
N VAL A 132 1.33 -20.18 -7.41
CA VAL A 132 1.44 -20.22 -5.94
C VAL A 132 2.89 -20.00 -5.50
N GLY A 133 3.85 -20.51 -6.28
CA GLY A 133 5.28 -20.32 -6.03
C GLY A 133 5.65 -18.85 -5.99
N ALA A 134 5.18 -18.04 -6.94
CA ALA A 134 5.47 -16.61 -6.96
C ALA A 134 4.83 -15.83 -5.82
N GLY A 135 3.60 -16.20 -5.41
CA GLY A 135 2.98 -15.64 -4.21
C GLY A 135 3.79 -15.96 -2.96
N THR A 136 4.24 -17.22 -2.84
CA THR A 136 5.07 -17.68 -1.72
C THR A 136 6.44 -16.99 -1.71
N SER A 137 7.11 -16.87 -2.85
CA SER A 137 8.38 -16.15 -2.98
C SER A 137 8.25 -14.67 -2.63
N ALA A 138 7.15 -14.01 -3.03
CA ALA A 138 6.88 -12.63 -2.65
C ALA A 138 6.73 -12.46 -1.13
N LEU A 139 6.03 -13.40 -0.48
CA LEU A 139 5.90 -13.43 0.98
C LEU A 139 7.24 -13.72 1.68
N MET A 140 8.03 -14.67 1.17
CA MET A 140 9.36 -14.97 1.70
C MET A 140 10.29 -13.77 1.58
N PHE A 141 10.25 -13.06 0.45
CA PHE A 141 11.05 -11.85 0.24
C PHE A 141 10.62 -10.73 1.18
N ALA A 142 9.31 -10.51 1.35
CA ALA A 142 8.78 -9.54 2.31
C ALA A 142 9.20 -9.89 3.75
N PHE A 143 9.12 -11.16 4.14
CA PHE A 143 9.58 -11.64 5.43
C PHE A 143 11.08 -11.41 5.62
N LEU A 144 11.89 -11.74 4.61
CA LEU A 144 13.34 -11.56 4.65
C LEU A 144 13.72 -10.09 4.82
N ILE A 145 13.04 -9.17 4.12
CA ILE A 145 13.23 -7.72 4.32
C ILE A 145 12.92 -7.35 5.77
N CYS A 146 11.82 -7.84 6.33
CA CYS A 146 11.43 -7.54 7.71
C CYS A 146 12.49 -8.05 8.71
N THR A 147 13.04 -9.25 8.49
CA THR A 147 14.08 -9.80 9.37
C THR A 147 15.41 -9.06 9.23
N LEU A 148 15.84 -8.77 8.00
CA LEU A 148 17.11 -8.06 7.75
C LEU A 148 17.04 -6.59 8.19
N ALA A 149 15.88 -5.96 8.13
CA ALA A 149 15.69 -4.59 8.60
C ALA A 149 15.97 -4.44 10.11
N LYS A 150 15.75 -5.49 10.92
CA LYS A 150 16.10 -5.47 12.34
C LYS A 150 17.59 -5.23 12.56
N ASP A 151 18.44 -5.84 11.74
CA ASP A 151 19.89 -5.69 11.84
C ASP A 151 20.37 -4.30 11.39
N LEU A 152 19.55 -3.58 10.60
CA LEU A 152 19.82 -2.20 10.17
C LEU A 152 19.36 -1.16 11.21
N SER A 153 19.07 -1.56 12.45
CA SER A 153 18.49 -0.72 13.51
C SER A 153 17.13 -0.09 13.15
N PHE A 154 16.52 -0.50 12.03
CA PHE A 154 15.19 -0.05 11.64
C PHE A 154 14.15 -0.78 12.49
N HIS A 155 13.55 -0.06 13.41
CA HIS A 155 12.44 -0.56 14.20
C HIS A 155 11.13 -0.04 13.60
N PRO A 156 10.26 -0.89 13.07
CA PRO A 156 8.97 -0.45 12.53
C PRO A 156 8.11 0.29 13.55
N ALA A 157 8.36 0.09 14.85
CA ALA A 157 7.73 0.86 15.92
C ALA A 157 8.11 2.32 16.01
N MET A 158 9.27 2.67 15.47
CA MET A 158 9.82 4.00 15.55
C MET A 158 9.31 4.93 14.43
N THR A 159 8.82 4.36 13.32
CA THR A 159 8.48 5.11 12.11
C THR A 159 7.08 4.75 11.58
N TYR A 160 6.06 5.40 12.13
CA TYR A 160 4.66 5.09 11.82
C TYR A 160 4.30 5.25 10.35
N ASN A 161 4.85 6.28 9.69
CA ASN A 161 4.67 6.51 8.26
C ASN A 161 5.22 5.37 7.39
N HIS A 162 6.23 4.62 7.85
CA HIS A 162 6.78 3.48 7.12
C HIS A 162 5.88 2.26 7.18
N ARG A 163 5.09 2.09 8.24
CA ARG A 163 4.24 0.90 8.44
C ARG A 163 3.16 0.73 7.38
N VAL A 164 2.69 1.82 6.80
CA VAL A 164 1.67 1.78 5.74
C VAL A 164 2.27 1.67 4.34
N ILE A 165 3.58 1.88 4.17
CA ILE A 165 4.26 1.81 2.87
C ILE A 165 3.99 0.47 2.16
N PRO A 166 4.16 -0.70 2.80
CA PRO A 166 3.93 -1.98 2.15
C PRO A 166 2.48 -2.13 1.63
N PHE A 167 1.51 -1.62 2.38
CA PHE A 167 0.09 -1.67 2.00
C PHE A 167 -0.17 -0.85 0.73
N PHE A 168 0.22 0.43 0.74
CA PHE A 168 0.02 1.32 -0.42
C PHE A 168 0.82 0.84 -1.64
N GLY A 169 2.04 0.32 -1.44
CA GLY A 169 2.86 -0.26 -2.51
C GLY A 169 2.22 -1.50 -3.15
N ALA A 170 1.69 -2.42 -2.33
CA ALA A 170 0.99 -3.61 -2.83
C ALA A 170 -0.33 -3.24 -3.55
N LEU A 171 -1.07 -2.27 -3.01
CA LEU A 171 -2.31 -1.77 -3.63
C LEU A 171 -2.04 -1.11 -4.98
N PHE A 172 -1.02 -0.24 -5.05
CA PHE A 172 -0.53 0.37 -6.28
C PHE A 172 -0.22 -0.71 -7.33
N LEU A 173 0.60 -1.70 -6.96
CA LEU A 173 1.02 -2.74 -7.88
C LEU A 173 -0.16 -3.57 -8.40
N LEU A 174 -1.09 -3.96 -7.52
CA LEU A 174 -2.30 -4.70 -7.89
C LEU A 174 -3.19 -3.92 -8.87
N LEU A 175 -3.40 -2.62 -8.62
CA LEU A 175 -4.18 -1.75 -9.51
C LEU A 175 -3.49 -1.59 -10.86
N ALA A 176 -2.19 -1.32 -10.88
CA ALA A 176 -1.40 -1.17 -12.10
C ALA A 176 -1.43 -2.43 -12.98
N ILE A 177 -1.21 -3.62 -12.38
CA ILE A 177 -1.30 -4.90 -13.09
C ILE A 177 -2.71 -5.12 -13.65
N LYS A 178 -3.74 -4.80 -12.87
CA LYS A 178 -5.14 -4.94 -13.30
C LYS A 178 -5.46 -3.96 -14.43
N ALA A 179 -4.91 -2.74 -14.39
CA ALA A 179 -5.00 -1.75 -15.44
C ALA A 179 -4.40 -2.28 -16.75
N THR A 180 -3.18 -2.82 -16.71
CA THR A 180 -2.52 -3.41 -17.88
C THR A 180 -3.31 -4.58 -18.47
N LYS A 181 -3.79 -5.51 -17.63
CA LYS A 181 -4.57 -6.67 -18.08
C LYS A 181 -5.90 -6.30 -18.71
N LYS A 182 -6.58 -5.27 -18.17
CA LYS A 182 -7.88 -4.80 -18.68
C LYS A 182 -7.77 -3.67 -19.69
N LYS A 183 -6.55 -3.19 -19.99
CA LYS A 183 -6.30 -1.98 -20.79
C LYS A 183 -7.15 -0.78 -20.32
N SER A 184 -7.29 -0.63 -18.99
CA SER A 184 -8.23 0.30 -18.36
C SER A 184 -7.49 1.53 -17.82
N LEU A 185 -7.83 2.71 -18.37
CA LEU A 185 -7.30 3.99 -17.90
C LEU A 185 -7.79 4.33 -16.49
N LEU A 186 -9.04 4.01 -16.15
CA LEU A 186 -9.57 4.26 -14.80
C LEU A 186 -8.73 3.58 -13.71
N LEU A 187 -8.36 2.31 -13.92
CA LEU A 187 -7.52 1.58 -12.96
C LEU A 187 -6.09 2.15 -12.89
N LEU A 188 -5.57 2.67 -14.00
CA LEU A 188 -4.28 3.37 -14.03
C LEU A 188 -4.35 4.69 -13.26
N VAL A 189 -5.42 5.47 -13.44
CA VAL A 189 -5.69 6.70 -12.68
C VAL A 189 -5.77 6.39 -11.19
N LEU A 190 -6.55 5.38 -10.79
CA LEU A 190 -6.63 4.96 -9.38
C LEU A 190 -5.27 4.52 -8.83
N SER A 191 -4.47 3.83 -9.64
CA SER A 191 -3.09 3.48 -9.27
C SER A 191 -2.23 4.72 -9.05
N GLY A 192 -2.38 5.76 -9.88
CA GLY A 192 -1.69 7.04 -9.74
C GLY A 192 -2.13 7.80 -8.49
N VAL A 193 -3.42 7.79 -8.18
CA VAL A 193 -3.97 8.37 -6.94
C VAL A 193 -3.36 7.70 -5.71
N VAL A 194 -3.35 6.35 -5.67
CA VAL A 194 -2.72 5.59 -4.56
C VAL A 194 -1.24 5.96 -4.41
N LEU A 195 -0.53 6.11 -5.53
CA LEU A 195 0.89 6.49 -5.54
C LEU A 195 1.11 7.91 -5.02
N GLY A 196 0.28 8.88 -5.44
CA GLY A 196 0.35 10.27 -5.00
C GLY A 196 -0.08 10.51 -3.55
N ILE A 197 -1.00 9.70 -3.03
CA ILE A 197 -1.28 9.67 -1.58
C ILE A 197 -0.04 9.10 -0.85
N GLY A 198 0.55 8.04 -1.39
CA GLY A 198 1.74 7.42 -0.86
C GLY A 198 2.91 8.39 -0.72
N THR A 199 3.20 9.23 -1.72
CA THR A 199 4.30 10.22 -1.66
C THR A 199 4.16 11.22 -0.52
N ASN A 200 2.93 11.52 -0.13
CA ASN A 200 2.65 12.40 1.01
C ASN A 200 2.79 11.72 2.37
N ILE A 201 2.66 10.40 2.40
CA ILE A 201 2.97 9.61 3.59
C ILE A 201 4.49 9.44 3.69
N HIS A 202 5.15 9.11 2.58
CA HIS A 202 6.59 8.88 2.53
C HIS A 202 7.20 9.12 1.13
N MET A 203 8.33 9.80 1.08
CA MET A 203 9.01 10.18 -0.17
C MET A 203 9.49 8.99 -1.01
N GLN A 204 9.70 7.82 -0.40
CA GLN A 204 10.09 6.60 -1.15
C GLN A 204 9.08 6.21 -2.24
N PHE A 205 7.81 6.64 -2.15
CA PHE A 205 6.83 6.41 -3.21
C PHE A 205 7.16 7.13 -4.53
N LEU A 206 8.05 8.12 -4.53
CA LEU A 206 8.55 8.71 -5.79
C LEU A 206 9.21 7.67 -6.68
N ALA A 207 9.80 6.62 -6.11
CA ALA A 207 10.35 5.49 -6.88
C ALA A 207 9.29 4.76 -7.72
N GLY A 208 7.99 4.90 -7.39
CA GLY A 208 6.90 4.35 -8.18
C GLY A 208 6.52 5.16 -9.43
N PHE A 209 7.04 6.39 -9.60
CA PHE A 209 6.70 7.24 -10.74
C PHE A 209 7.22 6.66 -12.07
N PRO A 210 8.48 6.20 -12.17
CA PRO A 210 8.92 5.43 -13.33
C PRO A 210 8.09 4.16 -13.56
N ALA A 211 7.70 3.47 -12.48
CA ALA A 211 6.93 2.23 -12.58
C ALA A 211 5.52 2.49 -13.16
N ILE A 212 4.80 3.50 -12.68
CA ILE A 212 3.46 3.80 -13.21
C ILE A 212 3.50 4.27 -14.66
N PHE A 213 4.55 4.98 -15.06
CA PHE A 213 4.78 5.34 -16.45
C PHE A 213 4.89 4.07 -17.32
N VAL A 214 5.72 3.11 -16.92
CA VAL A 214 5.88 1.82 -17.62
C VAL A 214 4.57 1.04 -17.67
N PHE A 215 3.81 0.95 -16.58
CA PHE A 215 2.49 0.32 -16.62
C PHE A 215 1.54 1.01 -17.59
N GLY A 216 1.56 2.35 -17.64
CA GLY A 216 0.79 3.15 -18.59
C GLY A 216 1.16 2.88 -20.05
N LEU A 217 2.45 2.69 -20.35
CA LEU A 217 2.91 2.24 -21.68
C LEU A 217 2.21 0.93 -22.08
N PHE A 218 2.15 -0.03 -21.16
CA PHE A 218 1.46 -1.29 -21.41
C PHE A 218 -0.08 -1.17 -21.43
N VAL A 219 -0.66 -0.10 -20.91
CA VAL A 219 -2.12 0.12 -20.95
C VAL A 219 -2.54 0.67 -22.31
N ARG A 220 -2.01 1.83 -22.74
CA ARG A 220 -2.38 2.49 -24.01
C ARG A 220 -1.23 3.33 -24.60
N GLY A 221 0.03 2.95 -24.34
CA GLY A 221 1.20 3.64 -24.87
C GLY A 221 1.59 4.89 -24.08
N PHE A 222 2.39 5.75 -24.71
CA PHE A 222 3.07 6.89 -24.07
C PHE A 222 2.12 7.87 -23.36
N GLY A 223 1.02 8.25 -23.99
CA GLY A 223 0.05 9.19 -23.41
C GLY A 223 -0.58 8.66 -22.11
N ALA A 224 -0.82 7.35 -22.01
CA ALA A 224 -1.31 6.75 -20.77
C ALA A 224 -0.21 6.70 -19.69
N GLY A 225 1.04 6.46 -20.07
CA GLY A 225 2.20 6.59 -19.18
C GLY A 225 2.28 7.99 -18.56
N LEU A 226 2.22 9.04 -19.39
CA LEU A 226 2.21 10.42 -18.92
C LEU A 226 1.00 10.71 -18.03
N LEU A 227 -0.19 10.26 -18.41
CA LEU A 227 -1.40 10.44 -17.59
C LEU A 227 -1.22 9.85 -16.18
N GLY A 228 -0.67 8.64 -16.07
CA GLY A 228 -0.42 8.00 -14.77
C GLY A 228 0.51 8.82 -13.88
N VAL A 229 1.61 9.32 -14.45
CA VAL A 229 2.55 10.20 -13.74
C VAL A 229 1.90 11.53 -13.36
N LEU A 230 1.19 12.18 -14.29
CA LEU A 230 0.50 13.45 -14.04
C LEU A 230 -0.53 13.32 -12.93
N VAL A 231 -1.30 12.24 -12.90
CA VAL A 231 -2.28 11.97 -11.83
C VAL A 231 -1.56 11.75 -10.49
N ALA A 232 -0.45 11.01 -10.46
CA ALA A 232 0.33 10.82 -9.24
C ALA A 232 0.91 12.14 -8.73
N THR A 233 1.52 12.94 -9.60
CA THR A 233 2.04 14.27 -9.27
C THR A 233 0.94 15.20 -8.78
N LEU A 234 -0.19 15.27 -9.49
CA LEU A 234 -1.31 16.13 -9.12
C LEU A 234 -1.94 15.71 -7.80
N THR A 235 -2.14 14.40 -7.59
CA THR A 235 -2.65 13.89 -6.31
C THR A 235 -1.67 14.19 -5.19
N SER A 236 -0.37 14.03 -5.45
CA SER A 236 0.67 14.38 -4.48
C SER A 236 0.54 15.86 -4.13
N PHE A 237 0.52 16.73 -5.12
CA PHE A 237 0.38 18.17 -4.93
C PHE A 237 -0.90 18.55 -4.18
N ILE A 238 -2.07 18.11 -4.63
CA ILE A 238 -3.37 18.42 -3.99
C ILE A 238 -3.38 17.98 -2.53
N THR A 239 -2.77 16.83 -2.23
CA THR A 239 -2.72 16.37 -0.84
C THR A 239 -1.64 17.09 -0.05
N SER A 240 -0.54 17.56 -0.66
CA SER A 240 0.55 18.28 0.02
C SER A 240 0.21 19.72 0.45
N PHE A 241 -0.79 20.36 -0.17
CA PHE A 241 -1.15 21.75 0.17
C PHE A 241 -2.20 21.80 1.29
N GLU A 242 -1.93 22.68 2.26
CA GLU A 242 -2.78 23.03 3.40
C GLU A 242 -4.19 23.45 2.96
N ALA A 243 -5.18 22.99 3.73
CA ALA A 243 -6.43 23.70 3.98
C ALA A 243 -6.29 24.48 5.29
#